data_AF-A0A9C8I9C8-F1
#
_entry.id   AF-A0A9C8I9C8-F1
#
_cell.length_a   1.000
_cell.length_b   1.000
_cell.length_c   1.000
_cell.angle_alpha   90.00
_cell.angle_beta   90.00
_cell.angle_gamma   90.00
#
_symmetry.space_group_name_H-M   'P 1'
#
loop_
_entity.id
_entity.type
_entity.pdbx_description
1 polymer ?
#
loop_
_entity_poly.entity_id
_entity_poly.type
_entity_poly.pdbx_seq_one_letter_code
_entity_poly.pdbx_strand_id
1 'polypeptide(L)'
;MNNKKEISYDPEWQKKYASMIATPEKAVEAIRPGQRVFIGTGCGQPEELVRALTARSKDLADTEIVHLLTIGDAPYAIQELSQNFRINSFFIAENVRDIIQKGLGDYTPIFLSDIPGLFESGQLPLDAALIQVSPPDDRGLVSLGISVDITKSAAENASIVIAQVNPQMP
;
A
#
# COMPACT_ATOMS: atom_id res chain seq x y z
N MET A 1 -11.74 9.84 45.35
CA MET A 1 -11.36 8.53 44.77
C MET A 1 -12.30 8.20 43.63
N ASN A 2 -11.82 8.33 42.39
CA ASN A 2 -12.15 7.54 41.18
C ASN A 2 -11.81 8.39 39.95
N ASN A 3 -10.51 8.44 39.65
CA ASN A 3 -10.02 8.95 38.37
C ASN A 3 -10.16 7.79 37.38
N LYS A 4 -11.33 7.65 36.74
CA LYS A 4 -11.47 6.73 35.59
C LYS A 4 -10.50 7.26 34.52
N LYS A 5 -9.38 6.58 34.32
CA LYS A 5 -8.48 6.87 33.19
C LYS A 5 -9.32 6.78 31.92
N GLU A 6 -9.45 7.89 31.21
CA GLU A 6 -10.06 7.94 29.88
C GLU A 6 -9.28 6.99 28.98
N ILE A 7 -9.95 5.96 28.47
CA ILE A 7 -9.32 4.97 27.60
C ILE A 7 -9.16 5.65 26.23
N SER A 8 -7.91 5.81 25.78
CA SER A 8 -7.57 6.51 24.53
C SER A 8 -7.73 5.66 23.27
N TYR A 9 -8.27 4.46 23.39
CA TYR A 9 -8.37 3.46 22.34
C TYR A 9 -9.72 2.74 22.40
N ASP A 10 -10.11 2.10 21.30
CA ASP A 10 -11.36 1.34 21.20
C ASP A 10 -11.29 0.07 22.06
N PRO A 11 -12.09 -0.07 23.14
CA PRO A 11 -12.05 -1.26 23.99
C PRO A 11 -12.54 -2.54 23.28
N GLU A 12 -13.24 -2.42 22.15
CA GLU A 12 -13.77 -3.54 21.36
C GLU A 12 -12.92 -3.80 20.10
N TRP A 13 -11.69 -3.27 20.04
CA TRP A 13 -10.84 -3.34 18.86
C TRP A 13 -10.61 -4.78 18.39
N GLN A 14 -10.53 -5.77 19.28
CA GLN A 14 -10.30 -7.17 18.93
C GLN A 14 -11.44 -7.73 18.09
N LYS A 15 -12.69 -7.35 18.39
CA LYS A 15 -13.87 -7.79 17.63
C LYS A 15 -13.87 -7.16 16.25
N LYS A 16 -13.56 -5.86 16.16
CA LYS A 16 -13.41 -5.15 14.89
C LYS A 16 -12.28 -5.76 14.05
N TYR A 17 -11.11 -5.95 14.65
CA TYR A 17 -9.94 -6.57 14.03
C TYR A 17 -10.25 -7.96 13.48
N ALA A 18 -10.86 -8.84 14.29
CA ALA A 18 -11.25 -10.17 13.86
C ALA A 18 -12.17 -10.17 12.62
N SER A 19 -13.06 -9.19 12.51
CA SER A 19 -13.95 -9.04 11.34
C SER A 19 -13.26 -8.51 10.07
N MET A 20 -12.07 -7.92 10.20
CA MET A 20 -11.27 -7.40 9.09
C MET A 20 -10.25 -8.40 8.55
N ILE A 21 -9.99 -9.50 9.27
CA ILE A 21 -9.05 -10.54 8.83
C ILE A 21 -9.63 -11.27 7.60
N ALA A 22 -8.83 -11.31 6.54
CA ALA A 22 -9.16 -12.00 5.30
C ALA A 22 -7.89 -12.61 4.69
N THR A 23 -8.05 -13.53 3.74
CA THR A 23 -6.92 -13.99 2.91
C THR A 23 -6.48 -12.86 1.97
N PRO A 24 -5.22 -12.87 1.47
CA PRO A 24 -4.76 -11.86 0.51
C PRO A 24 -5.69 -11.70 -0.69
N GLU A 25 -6.16 -12.81 -1.27
CA GLU A 25 -7.07 -12.82 -2.42
C GLU A 25 -8.38 -12.13 -2.11
N LYS A 26 -8.96 -12.43 -0.94
CA LYS A 26 -10.22 -11.83 -0.51
C LYS A 26 -10.05 -10.34 -0.19
N ALA A 27 -8.93 -9.96 0.41
CA ALA A 27 -8.65 -8.58 0.76
C ALA A 27 -8.55 -7.70 -0.48
N VAL A 28 -7.82 -8.15 -1.52
CA VAL A 28 -7.66 -7.37 -2.75
C VAL A 28 -8.92 -7.33 -3.61
N GLU A 29 -9.96 -8.14 -3.35
CA GLU A 29 -11.25 -8.08 -4.07
C GLU A 29 -11.93 -6.71 -3.95
N ALA A 30 -11.59 -5.90 -2.95
CA ALA A 30 -12.13 -4.54 -2.82
C ALA A 30 -11.66 -3.60 -3.96
N ILE A 31 -10.51 -3.89 -4.57
CA ILE A 31 -9.91 -3.07 -5.62
C ILE A 31 -10.64 -3.29 -6.95
N ARG A 32 -10.91 -2.20 -7.66
CA ARG A 32 -11.65 -2.13 -8.91
C ARG A 32 -10.75 -1.67 -10.05
N PRO A 33 -11.05 -2.02 -11.32
CA PRO A 33 -10.33 -1.49 -12.47
C PRO A 33 -10.40 0.05 -12.51
N GLY A 34 -9.35 0.68 -13.04
CA GLY A 34 -9.23 2.15 -13.11
C GLY A 34 -8.80 2.84 -11.82
N GLN A 35 -8.56 2.09 -10.73
CA GLN A 35 -8.15 2.66 -9.45
C GLN A 35 -6.65 2.89 -9.35
N ARG A 36 -6.28 3.84 -8.48
CA ARG A 36 -4.89 4.11 -8.10
C ARG A 36 -4.53 3.40 -6.81
N VAL A 37 -3.59 2.47 -6.89
CA VAL A 37 -3.15 1.62 -5.78
C VAL A 37 -1.72 1.99 -5.39
N PHE A 38 -1.54 2.46 -4.15
CA PHE A 38 -0.22 2.65 -3.55
C PHE A 38 0.32 1.32 -3.01
N ILE A 39 1.60 1.07 -3.24
CA ILE A 39 2.32 -0.07 -2.65
C ILE A 39 3.38 0.44 -1.67
N GLY A 40 3.37 -0.14 -0.46
CA GLY A 40 4.34 0.14 0.60
C GLY A 40 5.79 0.07 0.13
N THR A 41 6.62 0.94 0.71
CA THR A 41 7.98 1.21 0.22
C THR A 41 9.04 0.29 0.81
N GLY A 42 10.18 0.19 0.13
CA GLY A 42 11.38 -0.51 0.58
C GLY A 42 11.09 -1.97 0.91
N CYS A 43 11.64 -2.45 2.03
CA CYS A 43 11.34 -3.77 2.57
C CYS A 43 9.97 -3.84 3.28
N GLY A 44 9.23 -2.74 3.32
CA GLY A 44 7.84 -2.69 3.78
C GLY A 44 6.83 -3.03 2.68
N GLN A 45 7.26 -3.36 1.46
CA GLN A 45 6.38 -3.87 0.42
C GLN A 45 5.61 -5.11 0.93
N PRO A 46 4.27 -5.12 0.90
CA PRO A 46 3.48 -6.29 1.33
C PRO A 46 3.43 -7.35 0.23
N GLU A 47 4.44 -8.22 0.16
CA GLU A 47 4.61 -9.19 -0.93
C GLU A 47 3.39 -10.08 -1.20
N GLU A 48 2.70 -10.56 -0.17
CA GLU A 48 1.53 -11.44 -0.34
C GLU A 48 0.35 -10.68 -0.96
N LEU A 49 0.15 -9.43 -0.56
CA LEU A 49 -0.88 -8.58 -1.16
C LEU A 49 -0.53 -8.22 -2.60
N VAL A 50 0.74 -7.98 -2.89
CA VAL A 50 1.22 -7.69 -4.26
C VAL A 50 1.04 -8.91 -5.17
N ARG A 51 1.37 -10.12 -4.70
CA ARG A 51 1.15 -11.37 -5.43
C ARG A 51 -0.34 -11.57 -5.70
N ALA A 52 -1.20 -11.41 -4.69
CA ALA A 52 -2.65 -11.56 -4.82
C ALA A 52 -3.27 -10.53 -5.78
N LEU A 53 -2.83 -9.27 -5.74
CA LEU A 53 -3.27 -8.23 -6.67
C LEU A 53 -2.88 -8.59 -8.11
N THR A 54 -1.63 -8.99 -8.32
CA THR A 54 -1.09 -9.30 -9.65
C THR A 54 -1.76 -10.53 -10.26
N ALA A 55 -2.08 -11.54 -9.44
CA ALA A 55 -2.82 -12.73 -9.85
C ALA A 55 -4.21 -12.40 -10.43
N ARG A 56 -4.81 -11.28 -10.01
CA ARG A 56 -6.10 -10.80 -10.50
C ARG A 56 -5.99 -9.71 -11.59
N SER A 57 -4.81 -9.53 -12.18
CA SER A 57 -4.51 -8.54 -13.23
C SER A 57 -5.57 -8.46 -14.33
N LYS A 58 -6.10 -9.60 -14.78
CA LYS A 58 -7.10 -9.68 -15.85
C LYS A 58 -8.39 -8.90 -15.56
N ASP A 59 -8.74 -8.71 -14.29
CA ASP A 59 -9.95 -7.99 -13.86
C ASP A 59 -9.67 -6.53 -13.47
N LEU A 60 -8.42 -6.08 -13.62
CA LEU A 60 -7.89 -4.82 -13.11
C LEU A 60 -7.34 -3.94 -14.24
N ALA A 61 -8.04 -3.88 -15.37
CA ALA A 61 -7.69 -2.97 -16.47
C ALA A 61 -7.52 -1.51 -15.97
N ASP A 62 -6.59 -0.77 -16.57
CA ASP A 62 -6.29 0.64 -16.28
C ASP A 62 -5.96 0.94 -14.80
N THR A 63 -5.48 -0.05 -14.04
CA THR A 63 -5.09 0.15 -12.65
C THR A 63 -3.73 0.83 -12.57
N GLU A 64 -3.64 1.96 -11.88
CA GLU A 64 -2.39 2.67 -11.69
C GLU A 64 -1.69 2.17 -10.41
N ILE A 65 -0.44 1.74 -10.54
CA ILE A 65 0.39 1.33 -9.40
C ILE A 65 1.34 2.46 -9.05
N VAL A 66 1.14 3.08 -7.88
CA VAL A 66 1.99 4.15 -7.35
C VAL A 66 2.97 3.58 -6.34
N HIS A 67 4.26 3.85 -6.53
CA HIS A 67 5.28 3.44 -5.58
C HIS A 67 6.51 4.37 -5.61
N LEU A 68 7.31 4.30 -4.54
CA LEU A 68 8.60 4.98 -4.44
C LEU A 68 9.73 3.99 -4.71
N LEU A 69 10.44 3.54 -3.68
CA LEU A 69 11.46 2.51 -3.75
C LEU A 69 10.78 1.17 -3.50
N THR A 70 10.96 0.21 -4.42
CA THR A 70 10.43 -1.14 -4.23
C THR A 70 11.58 -2.12 -4.04
N ILE A 71 11.60 -2.85 -2.93
CA ILE A 71 12.56 -3.95 -2.69
C ILE A 71 11.77 -5.27 -2.73
N GLY A 72 12.34 -6.27 -3.40
CA GLY A 72 11.68 -7.55 -3.68
C GLY A 72 11.04 -7.60 -5.07
N ASP A 73 10.21 -8.61 -5.28
CA ASP A 73 9.54 -8.85 -6.57
C ASP A 73 8.51 -7.75 -6.87
N ALA A 74 8.50 -7.26 -8.11
CA ALA A 74 7.47 -6.37 -8.63
C ALA A 74 6.73 -7.07 -9.80
N PRO A 75 5.95 -8.14 -9.55
CA PRO A 75 5.38 -8.96 -10.61
C PRO A 75 4.34 -8.23 -11.47
N TYR A 76 3.82 -7.08 -11.00
CA TYR A 76 2.99 -6.16 -11.76
C TYR A 76 3.78 -5.38 -12.83
N ALA A 77 5.11 -5.34 -12.76
CA ALA A 77 6.00 -4.55 -13.61
C ALA A 77 6.61 -5.33 -14.78
N ILE A 78 5.80 -6.17 -15.42
CA ILE A 78 6.19 -6.93 -16.61
C ILE A 78 5.41 -6.46 -17.84
N GLN A 79 6.00 -6.62 -19.02
CA GLN A 79 5.45 -6.14 -20.27
C GLN A 79 4.06 -6.73 -20.58
N GLU A 80 3.85 -7.99 -20.24
CA GLU A 80 2.59 -8.73 -20.42
C GLU A 80 1.42 -8.11 -19.65
N LEU A 81 1.72 -7.42 -18.54
CA LEU A 81 0.72 -6.78 -17.69
C LEU A 81 0.61 -5.27 -17.90
N SER A 82 1.36 -4.69 -18.84
CA SER A 82 1.35 -3.23 -19.12
C SER A 82 0.01 -2.69 -19.61
N GLN A 83 -0.90 -3.56 -20.07
CA GLN A 83 -2.28 -3.19 -20.43
C GLN A 83 -3.22 -3.17 -19.21
N ASN A 84 -2.84 -3.82 -18.12
CA ASN A 84 -3.63 -3.90 -16.89
C ASN A 84 -3.09 -2.93 -15.84
N PHE A 85 -1.77 -2.91 -15.66
CA PHE A 85 -1.10 -2.07 -14.70
C PHE A 85 -0.28 -0.98 -15.39
N ARG A 86 -0.61 0.27 -15.09
CA ARG A 86 0.22 1.42 -15.43
C ARG A 86 1.03 1.82 -14.21
N ILE A 87 2.35 1.70 -14.30
CA ILE A 87 3.22 2.03 -13.16
C ILE A 87 3.49 3.53 -13.15
N ASN A 88 3.33 4.16 -12.00
CA ASN A 88 3.74 5.53 -11.74
C ASN A 88 4.75 5.53 -10.59
N SER A 89 6.02 5.66 -10.93
CA SER A 89 7.11 5.56 -9.98
C SER A 89 7.63 6.94 -9.58
N PHE A 90 7.80 7.18 -8.28
CA PHE A 90 8.55 8.34 -7.77
C PHE A 90 10.05 8.07 -7.67
N PHE A 91 10.47 6.80 -7.74
CA PHE A 91 11.87 6.40 -7.71
C PHE A 91 12.10 5.10 -8.51
N ILE A 92 12.94 5.16 -9.55
CA ILE A 92 13.17 4.01 -10.42
C ILE A 92 14.22 3.07 -9.80
N ALA A 93 13.73 2.03 -9.11
CA ALA A 93 14.52 0.90 -8.64
C ALA A 93 14.82 -0.10 -9.78
N GLU A 94 15.70 -1.08 -9.53
CA GLU A 94 16.10 -2.07 -10.54
C GLU A 94 14.92 -2.90 -11.09
N ASN A 95 14.06 -3.38 -10.19
CA ASN A 95 12.90 -4.23 -10.49
C ASN A 95 11.82 -3.58 -11.37
N VAL A 96 11.80 -2.25 -11.47
CA VAL A 96 10.88 -1.52 -12.36
C VAL A 96 11.59 -0.74 -13.46
N ARG A 97 12.93 -0.79 -13.55
CA ARG A 97 13.67 0.06 -14.48
C ARG A 97 13.33 -0.23 -15.94
N ASP A 98 13.21 -1.51 -16.28
CA ASP A 98 12.98 -1.97 -17.65
C ASP A 98 11.63 -1.51 -18.21
N ILE A 99 10.55 -1.61 -17.42
CA ILE A 99 9.20 -1.19 -17.85
C ILE A 99 9.14 0.32 -18.13
N ILE A 100 9.81 1.13 -17.31
CA ILE A 100 9.90 2.59 -17.50
C ILE A 100 10.74 2.91 -18.74
N GLN A 101 11.90 2.26 -18.92
CA GLN A 101 12.77 2.50 -20.09
C GLN A 101 12.10 2.12 -21.41
N LYS A 102 11.21 1.12 -21.41
CA LYS A 102 10.40 0.73 -22.56
C LYS A 102 9.20 1.65 -22.83
N GLY A 103 8.98 2.68 -22.00
CA GLY A 103 7.84 3.59 -22.11
C GLY A 103 6.51 2.95 -21.71
N LEU A 104 6.55 1.85 -20.96
CA LEU A 104 5.38 1.09 -20.50
C LEU A 104 4.96 1.47 -19.07
N GLY A 105 5.62 2.46 -18.47
CA GLY A 105 5.22 3.11 -17.22
C GLY A 105 5.77 4.53 -17.15
N ASP A 106 5.32 5.27 -16.14
CA ASP A 106 5.60 6.67 -15.89
C ASP A 106 6.59 6.85 -14.74
N TYR A 107 7.39 7.91 -14.85
CA TYR A 107 8.23 8.42 -13.77
C TYR A 107 7.76 9.83 -13.42
N THR A 108 7.35 10.04 -12.17
CA THR A 108 6.95 11.35 -11.66
C THR A 108 8.11 11.96 -10.86
N PRO A 109 8.86 12.93 -11.42
CA PRO A 109 9.96 13.57 -10.71
C PRO A 109 9.42 14.52 -9.64
N ILE A 110 9.69 14.21 -8.38
CA ILE A 110 9.31 15.04 -7.22
C ILE A 110 10.27 14.81 -6.05
N PHE A 111 10.42 15.81 -5.18
CA PHE A 111 11.14 15.62 -3.92
C PHE A 111 10.35 14.71 -2.98
N LEU A 112 11.06 13.80 -2.32
CA LEU A 112 10.45 12.86 -1.36
C LEU A 112 9.64 13.59 -0.26
N SER A 113 10.10 14.76 0.18
CA SER A 113 9.42 15.60 1.18
C SER A 113 8.08 16.16 0.72
N ASP A 114 7.87 16.28 -0.59
CA ASP A 114 6.70 16.95 -1.17
C ASP A 114 5.59 15.95 -1.52
N ILE A 115 5.94 14.65 -1.59
CA ILE A 115 4.98 13.56 -1.89
C ILE A 115 3.81 13.52 -0.91
N PRO A 116 4.01 13.63 0.43
CA PRO A 116 2.88 13.70 1.37
C PRO A 116 1.88 14.81 1.02
N GLY A 117 2.37 15.97 0.60
CA GLY A 117 1.52 17.09 0.18
C GLY A 117 0.71 16.79 -1.09
N LEU A 118 1.21 15.94 -2.01
CA LEU A 118 0.43 15.50 -3.18
C LEU A 118 -0.77 14.64 -2.77
N PHE A 119 -0.59 13.74 -1.80
CA PHE A 119 -1.66 12.88 -1.31
C PHE A 119 -2.68 13.70 -0.51
N GLU A 120 -2.23 14.54 0.42
CA GLU A 120 -3.08 15.38 1.28
C GLU A 120 -3.90 16.40 0.49
N SER A 121 -3.32 16.98 -0.56
CA SER A 121 -4.04 17.94 -1.42
C SER A 121 -5.01 17.28 -2.41
N GLY A 122 -4.94 15.95 -2.56
CA GLY A 122 -5.71 15.21 -3.56
C GLY A 122 -5.26 15.46 -5.01
N GLN A 123 -4.08 16.05 -5.23
CA GLN A 123 -3.49 16.16 -6.57
C GLN A 123 -3.14 14.78 -7.15
N LEU A 124 -2.81 13.83 -6.27
CA LEU A 124 -2.67 12.42 -6.61
C LEU A 124 -3.54 11.57 -5.66
N PRO A 125 -4.85 11.47 -5.90
CA PRO A 125 -5.78 10.79 -4.99
C PRO A 125 -5.54 9.28 -5.04
N LEU A 126 -5.50 8.63 -3.88
CA LEU A 126 -5.26 7.19 -3.76
C LEU A 126 -6.57 6.47 -3.44
N ASP A 127 -6.92 5.48 -4.26
CA ASP A 127 -8.08 4.64 -4.01
C ASP A 127 -7.75 3.58 -2.96
N ALA A 128 -6.59 2.95 -3.07
CA ALA A 128 -6.15 1.92 -2.13
C ALA A 128 -4.68 2.09 -1.74
N ALA A 129 -4.34 1.74 -0.50
CA ALA A 129 -2.98 1.58 -0.03
C ALA A 129 -2.75 0.14 0.47
N LEU A 130 -1.82 -0.56 -0.17
CA LEU A 130 -1.32 -1.86 0.28
C LEU A 130 -0.08 -1.62 1.14
N ILE A 131 -0.17 -1.90 2.44
CA ILE A 131 0.91 -1.65 3.40
C ILE A 131 1.25 -2.91 4.19
N GLN A 132 2.39 -2.90 4.87
CA GLN A 132 2.78 -3.94 5.81
C GLN A 132 2.93 -3.35 7.21
N VAL A 133 2.48 -4.08 8.23
CA VAL A 133 2.45 -3.60 9.62
C VAL A 133 2.80 -4.70 10.62
N SER A 134 3.16 -4.32 11.84
CA SER A 134 3.27 -5.24 12.98
C SER A 134 1.90 -5.78 13.41
N PRO A 135 1.84 -6.87 14.19
CA PRO A 135 0.63 -7.25 14.90
C PRO A 135 0.15 -6.11 15.83
N PRO A 136 -1.17 -6.01 16.07
CA PRO A 136 -1.70 -5.02 17.00
C PRO A 136 -1.19 -5.26 18.43
N ASP A 137 -0.88 -4.19 19.15
CA ASP A 137 -0.56 -4.21 20.58
C ASP A 137 -1.83 -4.37 21.46
N ASP A 138 -1.67 -4.35 22.78
CA ASP A 138 -2.79 -4.47 23.75
C ASP A 138 -3.87 -3.37 23.59
N ARG A 139 -3.55 -2.29 22.87
CA ARG A 139 -4.42 -1.15 22.59
C ARG A 139 -4.98 -1.15 21.16
N GLY A 140 -4.69 -2.19 20.38
CA GLY A 140 -5.13 -2.32 19.00
C GLY A 140 -4.34 -1.46 18.01
N LEU A 141 -3.17 -0.95 18.41
CA LEU A 141 -2.31 -0.15 17.55
C LEU A 141 -1.31 -1.04 16.83
N VAL A 142 -1.08 -0.75 15.54
CA VAL A 142 -0.05 -1.40 14.73
C VAL A 142 1.09 -0.41 14.44
N SER A 143 2.27 -0.95 14.12
CA SER A 143 3.44 -0.19 13.69
C SER A 143 3.61 -0.32 12.17
N LEU A 144 3.94 0.77 11.48
CA LEU A 144 4.45 0.72 10.08
C LEU A 144 5.89 0.17 10.02
N GLY A 145 6.53 -0.01 11.18
CA GLY A 145 7.88 -0.53 11.33
C GLY A 145 8.90 0.29 10.57
N ILE A 146 9.57 -0.36 9.62
CA ILE A 146 10.70 0.18 8.87
C ILE A 146 10.32 1.18 7.76
N SER A 147 9.04 1.22 7.37
CA SER A 147 8.57 2.00 6.22
C SER A 147 7.49 3.00 6.64
N VAL A 148 7.91 4.09 7.30
CA VAL A 148 7.03 5.21 7.65
C VAL A 148 6.92 6.19 6.49
N ASP A 149 8.06 6.67 5.98
CA ASP A 149 8.25 7.59 4.85
C ASP A 149 6.98 8.24 4.27
N ILE A 150 6.67 7.97 3.00
CA ILE A 150 5.43 8.39 2.35
C ILE A 150 4.30 7.38 2.62
N THR A 151 4.63 6.19 3.11
CA THR A 151 3.67 5.10 3.42
C THR A 151 2.63 5.55 4.43
N LYS A 152 3.03 6.30 5.46
CA LYS A 152 2.11 6.88 6.45
C LYS A 152 1.11 7.82 5.79
N SER A 153 1.59 8.78 5.00
CA SER A 153 0.72 9.74 4.31
C SER A 153 -0.19 9.04 3.29
N ALA A 154 0.31 8.04 2.57
CA ALA A 154 -0.50 7.23 1.66
C ALA A 154 -1.62 6.49 2.40
N ALA A 155 -1.33 5.87 3.55
CA ALA A 155 -2.32 5.18 4.36
C ALA A 155 -3.36 6.13 4.97
N GLU A 156 -2.98 7.35 5.33
CA GLU A 156 -3.90 8.37 5.88
C GLU A 156 -4.84 8.96 4.82
N ASN A 157 -4.43 8.98 3.55
CA ASN A 157 -5.16 9.62 2.46
C ASN A 157 -5.86 8.64 1.49
N ALA A 158 -5.54 7.34 1.55
CA ALA A 158 -6.19 6.34 0.71
C ALA A 158 -7.63 6.06 1.15
N SER A 159 -8.52 5.81 0.17
CA SER A 159 -9.92 5.48 0.48
C SER A 159 -10.08 4.13 1.19
N ILE A 160 -9.20 3.16 0.88
CA ILE A 160 -9.09 1.89 1.61
C ILE A 160 -7.62 1.58 1.92
N VAL A 161 -7.36 1.10 3.14
CA VAL A 161 -6.06 0.57 3.53
C VAL A 161 -6.18 -0.94 3.73
N ILE A 162 -5.33 -1.70 3.04
CA ILE A 162 -5.23 -3.15 3.19
C ILE A 162 -3.84 -3.45 3.75
N ALA A 163 -3.81 -3.98 4.97
CA ALA A 163 -2.57 -4.20 5.70
C ALA A 163 -2.19 -5.69 5.76
N GLN A 164 -0.97 -6.02 5.35
CA GLN A 164 -0.35 -7.31 5.61
C GLN A 164 0.27 -7.28 7.01
N VAL A 165 -0.26 -8.09 7.92
CA VAL A 165 0.27 -8.19 9.29
C VAL A 165 1.45 -9.17 9.30
N ASN A 166 2.63 -8.68 9.64
CA ASN A 166 3.85 -9.48 9.74
C ASN A 166 4.42 -9.42 11.17
N PRO A 167 4.44 -10.54 11.93
CA PRO A 167 5.08 -10.60 13.25
C PRO A 167 6.58 -10.30 13.28
N GLN A 168 7.25 -10.28 12.13
CA GLN A 168 8.65 -9.90 11.99
C GLN A 168 8.85 -8.40 11.66
N MET A 169 7.76 -7.66 11.40
CA MET A 169 7.81 -6.21 11.28
C MET A 169 8.06 -5.61 12.68
N PRO A 170 9.12 -4.81 12.87
CA PRO A 170 9.49 -4.28 14.19
C PRO A 170 8.54 -3.20 14.74
#